data_AF-A0A6A3Z2Z2-F1
#
_entry.id   AF-A0A6A3Z2Z2-F1
#
_cell.length_a   1.000
_cell.length_b   1.000
_cell.length_c   1.000
_cell.angle_alpha   90.00
_cell.angle_beta   90.00
_cell.angle_gamma   90.00
#
_symmetry.space_group_name_H-M   'P 1'
#
loop_
_entity.id
_entity.type
_entity.pdbx_description
1 polymer ?
#
loop_
_entity_poly.entity_id
_entity_poly.type
_entity_poly.pdbx_seq_one_letter_code
_entity_poly.pdbx_strand_id
1 'polypeptide(L)'
;MSSHAPPPSPAPSPKPHKHEERRRVLDAYSLGGGWRSVASHNGFTRTTAERLVRTGRVEYLPRGGARATKVTPEIKAALVLWLDERCTYTLSPLRTVVMSEFNVLLSEATISRHLMGVFFTVKQVNV
;
A
#
# COMPACT_ATOMS: atom_id res chain seq x y z
N MET A 1 -33.71 -29.59 -25.44
CA MET A 1 -32.29 -29.67 -25.04
C MET A 1 -31.66 -28.32 -25.36
N SER A 2 -31.63 -27.38 -24.41
CA SER A 2 -31.01 -26.07 -24.63
C SER A 2 -29.56 -26.12 -24.19
N SER A 3 -28.65 -26.11 -25.15
CA SER A 3 -27.21 -26.06 -24.94
C SER A 3 -26.82 -24.68 -24.43
N HIS A 4 -26.53 -24.56 -23.14
CA HIS A 4 -25.95 -23.33 -22.58
C HIS A 4 -24.47 -23.30 -22.95
N ALA A 5 -24.09 -22.40 -23.87
CA ALA A 5 -22.68 -22.14 -24.16
C ALA A 5 -22.01 -21.51 -22.93
N PRO A 6 -20.77 -21.89 -22.58
CA PRO A 6 -20.05 -21.30 -21.47
C PRO A 6 -19.73 -19.82 -21.76
N PRO A 7 -19.72 -18.95 -20.73
CA PRO A 7 -19.40 -17.55 -20.91
C PRO A 7 -17.98 -17.39 -21.48
N PRO A 8 -17.75 -16.38 -22.35
CA PRO A 8 -16.43 -16.12 -22.91
C PRO A 8 -15.45 -15.85 -21.76
N SER A 9 -14.26 -16.46 -21.84
CA SER A 9 -13.20 -16.24 -20.87
C SER A 9 -12.90 -14.75 -20.71
N PRO A 10 -12.66 -14.26 -19.47
CA PRO A 10 -12.37 -12.85 -19.24
C PRO A 10 -11.13 -12.46 -20.05
N ALA A 11 -11.24 -11.36 -20.81
CA ALA A 11 -10.16 -10.84 -21.60
C ALA A 11 -8.92 -10.60 -20.71
N PRO A 12 -7.71 -10.94 -21.18
CA PRO A 12 -6.49 -10.72 -20.42
C PRO A 12 -6.35 -9.23 -20.09
N SER A 13 -5.98 -8.94 -18.84
CA SER A 13 -5.72 -7.58 -18.40
C SER A 13 -4.63 -6.93 -19.26
N PRO A 14 -4.81 -5.69 -19.74
CA PRO A 14 -3.81 -5.02 -20.56
C PRO A 14 -2.46 -4.96 -19.84
N LYS A 15 -1.40 -5.39 -20.53
CA LYS A 15 -0.04 -5.28 -20.01
C LYS A 15 0.31 -3.78 -19.82
N PRO A 16 0.99 -3.41 -18.73
CA PRO A 16 1.42 -2.03 -18.54
C PRO A 16 2.41 -1.61 -19.63
N HIS A 17 2.28 -0.38 -20.14
CA HIS A 17 3.23 0.19 -21.09
C HIS A 17 4.64 0.27 -20.51
N LYS A 18 5.64 -0.08 -21.31
CA LYS A 18 7.05 -0.04 -20.89
C LYS A 18 7.52 1.41 -20.69
N HIS A 19 8.56 1.58 -19.88
CA HIS A 19 9.18 2.90 -19.66
C HIS A 19 9.66 3.54 -20.97
N GLU A 20 10.24 2.75 -21.87
CA GLU A 20 10.69 3.22 -23.18
C GLU A 20 9.54 3.72 -24.06
N GLU A 21 8.41 3.02 -24.06
CA GLU A 21 7.21 3.42 -24.81
C GLU A 21 6.67 4.77 -24.31
N ARG A 22 6.67 4.96 -22.98
CA ARG A 22 6.27 6.22 -22.34
C ARG A 22 7.26 7.34 -22.67
N ARG A 23 8.57 7.06 -22.63
CA ARG A 23 9.63 8.01 -22.95
C ARG A 23 9.51 8.52 -24.39
N ARG A 24 9.33 7.62 -25.37
CA ARG A 24 9.13 7.99 -26.79
C ARG A 24 7.96 8.96 -27.00
N VAL A 25 6.85 8.75 -26.28
CA VAL A 25 5.68 9.65 -26.38
C VAL A 25 6.00 11.03 -25.80
N LEU A 26 6.73 11.10 -24.67
CA LEU A 26 7.11 12.36 -24.05
C LEU A 26 8.16 13.12 -24.86
N ASP A 27 9.13 12.43 -25.45
CA ASP A 27 10.14 13.04 -26.32
C ASP A 27 9.48 13.60 -27.59
N ALA A 28 8.54 12.87 -28.18
CA ALA A 28 7.76 13.38 -29.31
C ALA A 28 6.91 14.62 -28.92
N TYR A 29 6.41 14.67 -27.68
CA TYR A 29 5.65 15.83 -27.18
C TYR A 29 6.55 17.05 -26.98
N SER A 30 7.74 16.87 -26.39
CA SER A 30 8.68 17.98 -26.14
C SER A 30 9.26 18.57 -27.42
N LEU A 31 9.44 17.76 -28.46
CA LEU A 31 9.88 18.19 -29.79
C LEU A 31 8.77 18.85 -30.64
N GLY A 32 7.56 19.04 -30.08
CA GLY A 32 6.41 19.59 -30.81
C GLY A 32 5.88 18.65 -31.91
N GLY A 33 6.29 17.38 -31.91
CA GLY A 33 5.94 16.39 -32.91
C GLY A 33 4.56 15.75 -32.69
N GLY A 34 4.20 14.82 -33.58
CA GLY A 34 2.95 14.06 -33.57
C GLY A 34 2.86 12.99 -32.48
N TRP A 35 3.03 13.37 -31.21
CA TRP A 35 3.04 12.46 -30.06
C TRP A 35 1.79 11.57 -29.94
N ARG A 36 0.63 12.04 -30.43
CA ARG A 36 -0.61 11.23 -30.48
C ARG A 36 -0.48 10.02 -31.40
N SER A 37 0.20 10.17 -32.54
CA SER A 37 0.48 9.06 -33.46
C SER A 37 1.48 8.07 -32.84
N VAL A 38 2.56 8.59 -32.24
CA VAL A 38 3.54 7.76 -31.50
C VAL A 38 2.87 6.96 -30.38
N ALA A 39 1.93 7.57 -29.66
CA ALA A 39 1.18 6.92 -28.59
C ALA A 39 0.27 5.80 -29.14
N SER A 40 -0.46 6.04 -30.23
CA SER A 40 -1.28 5.02 -30.89
C SER A 40 -0.45 3.82 -31.37
N HIS A 41 0.72 4.06 -31.96
CA HIS A 41 1.63 2.98 -32.38
C HIS A 41 2.18 2.16 -31.21
N ASN A 42 2.41 2.79 -30.06
CA ASN A 42 2.79 2.11 -28.82
C ASN A 42 1.57 1.50 -28.07
N GLY A 43 0.37 1.49 -28.67
CA GLY A 43 -0.83 0.88 -28.11
C GLY A 43 -1.48 1.67 -26.97
N PHE A 44 -1.14 2.94 -26.77
CA PHE A 44 -1.79 3.77 -25.75
C PHE A 44 -3.20 4.12 -26.18
N THR A 45 -4.14 4.02 -25.23
CA THR A 45 -5.44 4.68 -25.38
C THR A 45 -5.23 6.20 -25.34
N ARG A 46 -6.07 6.96 -26.07
CA ARG A 46 -6.01 8.43 -26.12
C ARG A 46 -5.94 9.06 -24.72
N THR A 47 -6.81 8.61 -23.82
CA THR A 47 -6.90 9.12 -22.45
C THR A 47 -5.63 8.83 -21.63
N THR A 48 -4.99 7.67 -21.84
CA THR A 48 -3.74 7.32 -21.17
C THR A 48 -2.58 8.12 -21.72
N ALA A 49 -2.51 8.34 -23.03
CA ALA A 49 -1.51 9.19 -23.67
C ALA A 49 -1.62 10.65 -23.22
N GLU A 50 -2.84 11.21 -23.18
CA GLU A 50 -3.09 12.56 -22.68
C GLU A 50 -2.70 12.69 -21.20
N ARG A 51 -3.04 11.69 -20.36
CA ARG A 51 -2.60 11.66 -18.97
C ARG A 51 -1.09 11.59 -18.84
N LEU A 52 -0.42 10.76 -19.64
CA LEU A 52 1.03 10.62 -19.65
C LEU A 52 1.69 11.96 -19.92
N VAL A 53 1.33 12.61 -21.04
CA VAL A 53 1.85 13.93 -21.44
C VAL A 53 1.59 14.99 -20.36
N ARG A 54 0.37 15.04 -19.82
CA ARG A 54 0.02 15.98 -18.75
C ARG A 54 0.87 15.78 -17.49
N THR A 55 1.17 14.52 -17.13
CA THR A 55 1.97 14.23 -15.92
C THR A 55 3.48 14.30 -16.16
N GLY A 56 3.94 14.08 -17.40
CA GLY A 56 5.35 14.02 -17.77
C GLY A 56 6.15 12.87 -17.16
N ARG A 57 5.51 11.90 -16.49
CA ARG A 57 6.20 10.85 -15.73
C ARG A 57 6.36 9.58 -16.55
N VAL A 58 7.60 9.15 -16.76
CA VAL A 58 7.90 7.85 -17.35
C VAL A 58 7.71 6.74 -16.32
N GLU A 59 8.00 7.02 -15.06
CA GLU A 59 7.96 6.07 -13.97
C GLU A 59 6.53 5.80 -13.50
N TYR A 60 6.27 4.54 -13.15
CA TYR A 60 5.05 4.19 -12.43
C TYR A 60 5.19 4.57 -10.96
N LEU A 61 4.19 5.29 -10.47
CA LEU A 61 4.05 5.50 -9.03
C LEU A 61 3.72 4.16 -8.36
N PRO A 62 4.24 3.91 -7.15
CA PRO A 62 3.84 2.76 -6.37
C PRO A 62 2.32 2.79 -6.18
N ARG A 63 1.69 1.64 -6.46
CA ARG A 63 0.24 1.49 -6.30
C ARG A 63 -0.05 0.97 -4.90
N GLY A 64 -0.90 1.69 -4.17
CA GLY A 64 -1.19 1.38 -2.78
C GLY A 64 -0.06 1.81 -1.85
N GLY A 65 -0.11 1.35 -0.61
CA GLY A 65 0.84 1.71 0.43
C GLY A 65 0.17 1.74 1.80
N ALA A 66 0.99 1.62 2.85
CA ALA A 66 0.51 1.81 4.21
C ALA A 66 0.10 3.28 4.39
N ARG A 67 -1.07 3.50 4.96
CA ARG A 67 -1.47 4.84 5.42
C ARG A 67 -0.82 5.11 6.78
N ALA A 68 -0.73 6.39 7.14
CA ALA A 68 -0.30 6.79 8.48
C ALA A 68 -1.12 6.02 9.54
N THR A 69 -0.42 5.32 10.44
CA THR A 69 -1.02 4.58 11.55
C THR A 69 -1.08 5.46 12.78
N LYS A 70 -2.13 5.29 13.60
CA LYS A 70 -2.23 5.96 14.91
C LYS A 70 -1.09 5.58 15.85
N VAL A 71 -0.56 4.37 15.72
CA VAL A 71 0.58 3.89 16.51
C VAL A 71 1.85 4.29 15.79
N THR A 72 2.55 5.28 16.34
CA THR A 72 3.87 5.70 15.89
C THR A 72 4.95 4.78 16.48
N PRO A 73 6.20 4.81 15.97
CA PRO A 73 7.31 4.09 16.57
C PRO A 73 7.52 4.42 18.05
N GLU A 74 7.31 5.68 18.45
CA GLU A 74 7.46 6.17 19.82
C GLU A 74 6.39 5.56 20.75
N ILE A 75 5.11 5.57 20.32
CA ILE A 75 4.03 4.91 21.07
C ILE A 75 4.31 3.41 21.21
N LYS A 76 4.81 2.77 20.15
CA LYS A 76 5.17 1.35 20.17
C LYS A 76 6.30 1.07 21.17
N ALA A 77 7.34 1.90 21.21
CA ALA A 77 8.45 1.75 22.15
C ALA A 77 7.98 1.93 23.60
N ALA A 78 7.13 2.93 23.86
CA ALA A 78 6.56 3.16 25.19
C ALA A 78 5.71 1.97 25.67
N LEU A 79 4.87 1.41 24.80
CA LEU A 79 4.07 0.22 25.12
C LEU A 79 4.92 -0.99 25.53
N VAL A 80 6.06 -1.18 24.85
CA VAL A 80 7.00 -2.28 25.17
C VAL A 80 7.70 -1.99 26.51
N LEU A 81 8.21 -0.77 26.70
CA LEU A 81 8.88 -0.37 27.93
C LEU A 81 7.98 -0.54 29.15
N TRP A 82 6.72 -0.10 29.10
CA TRP A 82 5.79 -0.24 30.22
C TRP A 82 5.47 -1.69 30.56
N LEU A 83 5.48 -2.59 29.57
CA LEU A 83 5.28 -4.01 29.79
C LEU A 83 6.53 -4.71 30.31
N ASP A 84 7.71 -4.29 29.86
CA ASP A 84 8.99 -4.79 30.39
C ASP A 84 9.17 -4.36 31.85
N GLU A 85 8.78 -3.13 32.21
CA GLU A 85 8.79 -2.65 33.59
C GLU A 85 7.69 -3.28 34.45
N ARG A 86 6.49 -3.50 33.89
CA ARG A 86 5.31 -4.02 34.59
C ARG A 86 4.51 -4.98 33.71
N CYS A 87 4.92 -6.24 33.73
CA CYS A 87 4.29 -7.31 32.96
C CYS A 87 2.85 -7.65 33.39
N THR A 88 2.37 -7.08 34.51
CA THR A 88 0.98 -7.24 34.97
C THR A 88 0.00 -6.28 34.28
N TYR A 89 0.48 -5.33 33.48
CA TYR A 89 -0.41 -4.45 32.74
C TYR A 89 -1.23 -5.20 31.69
N THR A 90 -2.55 -5.06 31.80
CA THR A 90 -3.48 -5.53 30.78
C THR A 90 -3.66 -4.45 29.69
N LEU A 91 -4.33 -4.80 28.60
CA LEU A 91 -4.52 -3.89 27.45
C LEU A 91 -5.33 -2.62 27.79
N SER A 92 -6.25 -2.72 28.75
CA SER A 92 -7.12 -1.61 29.18
C SER A 92 -6.33 -0.49 29.90
N PRO A 93 -5.51 -0.78 30.93
CA PRO A 93 -4.56 0.18 31.49
C PRO A 93 -3.64 0.81 30.43
N LEU A 94 -3.05 0.00 29.55
CA LEU A 94 -2.17 0.51 28.49
C LEU A 94 -2.89 1.50 27.58
N ARG A 95 -4.14 1.23 27.21
CA ARG A 95 -4.97 2.17 26.45
C ARG A 95 -5.14 3.51 27.16
N THR A 96 -5.40 3.49 28.47
CA THR A 96 -5.56 4.70 29.28
C THR A 96 -4.27 5.50 29.34
N VAL A 97 -3.13 4.83 29.53
CA VAL A 97 -1.81 5.51 29.56
C VAL A 97 -1.48 6.11 28.19
N VAL A 98 -1.70 5.39 27.08
CA VAL A 98 -1.48 5.96 25.74
C VAL A 98 -2.36 7.18 25.48
N MET A 99 -3.62 7.16 25.92
CA MET A 99 -4.50 8.31 25.81
C MET A 99 -3.97 9.50 26.63
N SER A 100 -3.45 9.26 27.83
CA SER A 100 -2.89 10.31 28.70
C SER A 100 -1.60 10.91 28.15
N GLU A 101 -0.64 10.07 27.76
CA GLU A 101 0.71 10.50 27.37
C GLU A 101 0.78 11.06 25.94
N PHE A 102 0.03 10.46 25.01
CA PHE A 102 0.13 10.78 23.58
C PHE A 102 -1.14 11.45 23.03
N ASN A 103 -2.22 11.56 23.81
CA ASN A 103 -3.52 12.03 23.35
C ASN A 103 -4.07 11.23 22.14
N VAL A 104 -3.76 9.93 22.09
CA VAL A 104 -4.19 9.01 21.02
C VAL A 104 -5.10 7.93 21.59
N LEU A 105 -6.34 7.90 21.13
CA LEU A 105 -7.26 6.82 21.45
C LEU A 105 -6.99 5.58 20.58
N LEU A 106 -6.45 4.53 21.20
CA LEU A 106 -6.26 3.21 20.60
C LEU A 106 -7.32 2.22 21.09
N SER A 107 -7.65 1.23 20.25
CA SER A 107 -8.39 0.05 20.69
C SER A 107 -7.44 -0.98 21.30
N GLU A 108 -7.93 -1.80 22.23
CA GLU A 108 -7.15 -2.90 22.81
C GLU A 108 -6.66 -3.88 21.74
N ALA A 109 -7.46 -4.14 20.70
CA ALA A 109 -7.06 -4.95 19.55
C ALA A 109 -5.88 -4.33 18.77
N THR A 110 -5.80 -2.99 18.70
CA THR A 110 -4.66 -2.31 18.08
C THR A 110 -3.40 -2.49 18.92
N ILE A 111 -3.51 -2.27 20.23
CA ILE A 111 -2.39 -2.48 21.17
C ILE A 111 -1.90 -3.93 21.09
N SER A 112 -2.81 -4.90 21.24
CA SER A 112 -2.51 -6.33 21.14
C SER A 112 -1.78 -6.69 19.84
N ARG A 113 -2.27 -6.21 18.68
CA ARG A 113 -1.62 -6.46 17.38
C ARG A 113 -0.18 -5.96 17.34
N HIS A 114 0.08 -4.76 17.88
CA HIS A 114 1.43 -4.19 17.87
C HIS A 114 2.38 -4.90 18.85
N LEU A 115 1.85 -5.43 19.96
CA LEU A 115 2.63 -6.18 20.94
C LEU A 115 2.95 -7.61 20.48
N MET A 116 2.00 -8.30 19.83
CA MET A 116 2.18 -9.66 19.30
C MET A 116 3.32 -9.76 18.28
N GLY A 117 3.63 -8.66 17.58
CA GLY A 117 4.76 -8.60 16.64
C GLY A 117 6.11 -8.27 17.28
N VAL A 118 6.16 -8.06 18.60
CA VAL A 118 7.38 -7.71 19.34
C VAL A 118 7.76 -8.79 20.34
N PHE A 119 6.78 -9.35 21.05
CA PHE A 119 7.04 -10.40 22.03
C PHE A 119 7.15 -11.77 21.37
N PHE A 120 8.10 -12.57 21.84
CA PHE A 120 8.20 -13.98 21.50
C PHE A 120 7.50 -14.82 22.58
N THR A 121 6.76 -15.85 22.18
CA THR A 121 6.22 -16.84 23.11
C THR A 121 7.20 -18.00 23.25
N VAL A 122 7.65 -18.27 24.47
CA VAL A 122 8.44 -19.47 24.75
C VAL A 122 7.49 -20.67 24.71
N LYS A 123 7.77 -21.65 23.84
CA LYS A 123 7.03 -22.91 23.84
C LYS A 123 7.38 -23.69 25.12
N GLN A 124 6.36 -24.07 25.88
CA GLN A 124 6.50 -25.05 26.94
C GLN A 124 7.04 -26.36 26.35
N VAL A 125 8.20 -26.80 26.82
CA VAL A 125 8.75 -28.12 26.51
C VAL A 125 8.42 -29.00 27.71
N ASN A 126 7.52 -29.96 27.51
CA ASN A 126 7.27 -30.98 28.53
C ASN A 126 8.55 -31.84 28.62
N VAL A 127 9.18 -31.85 29.80
CA VAL A 127 10.31 -32.73 30.14
C VAL A 127 9.77 -34.02 30.74
#